data_AF-A0A7R9QBP3-F1
#
_entry.id   AF-A0A7R9QBP3-F1
#
_cell.length_a   1.000
_cell.length_b   1.000
_cell.length_c   1.000
_cell.angle_alpha   90.00
_cell.angle_beta   90.00
_cell.angle_gamma   90.00
#
_symmetry.space_group_name_H-M   'P 1'
#
loop_
_entity.id
_entity.type
_entity.pdbx_description
1 polymer ?
#
loop_
_entity_poly.entity_id
_entity_poly.type
_entity_poly.pdbx_seq_one_letter_code
_entity_poly.pdbx_strand_id
1 'polypeptide(L)' 'MVLYTYKASEDVAALKSQPLLGFKVDRLRDAVDGIDAKLLVQLSHPGQPTLIFRAETVGSAERWFVAMQTATTLE' A
#
# COMPACT_ATOMS: atom_id res chain seq x y z
N MET A 1 11.80 -5.50 0.38
CA MET A 1 11.81 -4.01 0.22
C MET A 1 11.13 -3.33 1.42
N VAL A 2 11.29 -2.01 1.58
CA VAL A 2 10.74 -1.22 2.71
C VAL A 2 9.84 -0.10 2.18
N LEU A 3 8.64 0.05 2.75
CA LEU A 3 7.73 1.18 2.52
C LEU A 3 8.02 2.29 3.52
N TYR A 4 8.31 3.49 3.02
CA TYR A 4 8.48 4.68 3.84
C TYR A 4 7.30 5.63 3.66
N THR A 5 6.86 6.23 4.76
CA THR A 5 5.81 7.26 4.76
C THR A 5 6.40 8.56 5.29
N TYR A 6 6.20 9.64 4.54
CA TYR A 6 6.62 10.99 4.86
C TYR A 6 5.38 11.88 4.96
N LYS A 7 5.48 13.02 5.66
CA LYS A 7 4.36 13.96 5.76
C LYS A 7 4.24 14.77 4.46
N ALA A 8 5.37 15.19 3.92
CA ALA A 8 5.51 15.89 2.65
C ALA A 8 6.70 15.33 1.85
N SER A 9 6.75 15.64 0.56
CA SER A 9 7.80 15.16 -0.35
C SER A 9 9.19 15.71 -0.04
N GLU A 10 9.27 16.90 0.55
CA GLU A 10 10.52 17.55 0.94
C GLU A 10 11.08 17.08 2.29
N ASP A 11 10.31 16.29 3.06
CA ASP A 11 10.77 15.82 4.36
C ASP A 11 11.92 14.81 4.20
N VAL A 12 13.01 15.06 4.93
CA VAL A 12 14.19 14.18 4.91
C VAL A 12 14.07 12.96 5.84
N ALA A 13 13.14 13.00 6.81
CA ALA A 13 12.94 11.95 7.79
C ALA A 13 11.58 11.28 7.60
N ALA A 14 11.58 9.95 7.49
CA ALA A 14 10.35 9.18 7.38
C ALA A 14 9.61 9.16 8.73
N LEU A 15 8.29 9.36 8.69
CA LEU A 15 7.41 9.17 9.84
C LEU A 15 7.23 7.68 10.19
N LYS A 16 7.24 6.83 9.17
CA LYS A 16 7.09 5.39 9.32
C LYS A 16 7.98 4.65 8.32
N SER A 17 8.60 3.58 8.77
CA SER A 17 9.25 2.57 7.94
C SER A 17 8.57 1.22 8.18
N GLN A 18 8.21 0.52 7.10
CA GLN A 18 7.53 -0.76 7.17
C GLN A 18 8.22 -1.75 6.23
N PRO A 19 8.84 -2.84 6.74
CA PRO A 19 9.29 -3.92 5.88
C PRO A 19 8.06 -4.59 5.25
N LEU A 20 8.12 -4.80 3.93
CA LEU A 20 7.01 -5.38 3.17
C LEU A 20 7.13 -6.89 2.96
N LEU A 21 8.28 -7.49 3.31
CA LEU A 21 8.46 -8.93 3.17
C LEU A 21 7.42 -9.68 4.02
N GLY A 22 6.72 -10.64 3.39
CA GLY A 22 5.70 -11.46 4.05
C GLY A 22 4.32 -10.80 4.15
N PHE A 23 4.16 -9.55 3.69
CA PHE A 23 2.83 -8.96 3.52
C PHE A 23 2.12 -9.58 2.31
N LYS A 24 0.79 -9.48 2.31
CA LYS A 24 -0.06 -9.75 1.14
C LYS A 24 -0.62 -8.45 0.62
N VAL A 25 -0.71 -8.34 -0.71
CA VAL A 25 -1.28 -7.20 -1.40
C VAL A 25 -2.54 -7.65 -2.13
N ASP A 26 -3.68 -7.05 -1.79
CA ASP A 26 -4.98 -7.44 -2.31
C ASP A 26 -5.74 -6.25 -2.90
N ARG A 27 -6.63 -6.54 -3.86
CA ARG A 27 -7.65 -5.59 -4.33
C ARG A 27 -8.88 -5.71 -3.46
N LEU A 28 -9.48 -4.57 -3.12
CA LEU A 28 -10.79 -4.56 -2.51
C LEU A 28 -11.85 -4.79 -3.60
N ARG A 29 -12.97 -5.39 -3.20
CA ARG A 29 -14.13 -5.59 -4.08
C ARG A 29 -15.20 -4.52 -3.84
N ASP A 30 -15.34 -4.11 -2.60
CA ASP A 30 -16.35 -3.16 -2.16
C ASP A 30 -15.71 -1.81 -1.85
N ALA A 31 -16.52 -0.76 -2.00
CA ALA A 31 -16.12 0.59 -1.64
C ALA A 31 -15.90 0.69 -0.12
N VAL A 32 -14.90 1.46 0.28
CA VAL A 32 -14.61 1.76 1.69
C VAL A 32 -14.74 3.25 1.89
N ASP A 33 -15.53 3.67 2.88
CA ASP A 33 -15.77 5.09 3.20
C ASP A 33 -16.19 5.94 1.97
N GLY A 34 -16.99 5.35 1.08
CA GLY A 34 -17.46 5.99 -0.16
C GLY A 34 -16.43 6.07 -1.28
N ILE A 35 -15.23 5.48 -1.11
CA ILE A 35 -14.18 5.43 -2.11
C ILE A 35 -14.31 4.15 -2.94
N ASP A 36 -14.36 4.29 -4.27
CA ASP A 36 -14.39 3.16 -5.21
C ASP A 36 -13.21 2.22 -4.97
N ALA A 37 -13.50 0.92 -4.85
CA ALA A 37 -12.53 -0.15 -4.65
C ALA A 37 -11.40 -0.15 -5.70
N LYS A 38 -11.65 0.33 -6.92
CA LYS A 38 -10.64 0.47 -7.99
C LYS A 38 -9.51 1.43 -7.65
N LEU A 39 -9.72 2.34 -6.71
CA LEU A 39 -8.72 3.29 -6.23
C LEU A 39 -7.97 2.77 -4.99
N LEU A 40 -8.38 1.63 -4.46
CA LEU A 40 -7.89 1.11 -3.19
C LEU A 40 -6.92 -0.07 -3.37
N VAL A 41 -5.88 -0.09 -2.55
CA VAL A 41 -4.93 -1.21 -2.43
C VAL A 41 -4.81 -1.58 -0.96
N GLN A 42 -4.96 -2.88 -0.66
CA GLN A 42 -4.88 -3.40 0.69
C GLN A 42 -3.55 -4.09 0.92
N LEU A 43 -2.91 -3.81 2.07
CA LEU A 43 -1.78 -4.56 2.59
C LEU A 43 -2.17 -5.24 3.91
N SER A 44 -1.92 -6.54 4.00
CA SER A 44 -2.21 -7.32 5.21
C SER A 44 -1.02 -8.19 5.61
N HIS A 45 -0.82 -8.38 6.91
CA HIS A 45 0.19 -9.28 7.48
C HIS A 45 -0.35 -9.88 8.78
N PRO A 46 -0.14 -11.19 9.05
CA PRO A 46 -0.54 -11.80 10.32
C PRO A 46 0.01 -11.04 11.52
N GLY A 47 -0.86 -10.68 12.47
CA GLY A 47 -0.45 -9.94 13.67
C GLY A 47 -0.15 -8.46 13.48
N GLN A 48 -0.42 -7.89 12.29
CA GLN A 48 -0.40 -6.43 12.08
C GLN A 48 -1.76 -5.94 11.59
N PRO A 49 -2.16 -4.70 11.93
CA PRO A 49 -3.36 -4.09 11.36
C PRO A 49 -3.29 -4.03 9.85
N THR A 50 -4.42 -4.31 9.19
CA THR A 50 -4.57 -4.13 7.75
C THR A 50 -4.45 -2.65 7.39
N LEU A 51 -3.67 -2.35 6.36
CA LEU A 51 -3.52 -1.01 5.79
C LEU A 51 -4.30 -0.95 4.47
N ILE A 52 -5.10 0.11 4.29
CA ILE A 52 -5.80 0.39 3.03
C ILE A 52 -5.30 1.74 2.53
N PHE A 53 -4.75 1.74 1.32
CA PHE A 53 -4.25 2.93 0.65
C PHE A 53 -5.20 3.35 -0.45
N ARG A 54 -5.52 4.65 -0.49
CA ARG A 54 -6.23 5.27 -1.61
C ARG A 54 -5.22 5.92 -2.54
N ALA A 55 -5.25 5.56 -3.81
CA ALA A 55 -4.52 6.26 -4.85
C ALA A 55 -5.38 7.37 -5.49
N GLU A 56 -4.72 8.32 -6.15
CA GLU A 56 -5.40 9.44 -6.82
C GLU A 56 -6.18 8.99 -8.06
N THR A 57 -5.65 8.01 -8.78
CA THR A 57 -6.22 7.47 -10.02
C THR A 57 -6.17 5.94 -10.04
N VAL A 58 -7.04 5.32 -10.84
CA VAL A 58 -7.03 3.85 -11.06
C VAL A 58 -5.68 3.39 -11.61
N GLY A 59 -5.08 4.16 -12.52
CA GLY A 59 -3.76 3.86 -13.07
C GLY A 59 -2.64 3.92 -12.02
N SER A 60 -2.70 4.88 -11.08
CA SER A 60 -1.77 4.91 -9.96
C SER A 60 -2.01 3.77 -8.96
N ALA A 61 -3.28 3.38 -8.72
CA ALA A 61 -3.60 2.24 -7.87
C ALA A 61 -3.00 0.94 -8.45
N GLU A 62 -3.05 0.76 -9.77
CA GLU A 62 -2.42 -0.36 -10.47
C GLU A 62 -0.90 -0.40 -10.25
N ARG A 63 -0.22 0.74 -10.48
CA ARG A 63 1.23 0.82 -10.31
C ARG A 63 1.63 0.52 -8.85
N TRP A 64 0.88 1.04 -7.88
CA TRP A 64 1.10 0.76 -6.48
C TRP A 64 0.90 -0.72 -6.15
N PHE A 65 -0.18 -1.33 -6.65
CA PHE A 65 -0.44 -2.75 -6.46
C PHE A 65 0.71 -3.63 -6.96
N VAL A 66 1.17 -3.42 -8.20
CA VAL A 66 2.27 -4.18 -8.79
C VAL A 66 3.57 -3.96 -8.02
N ALA A 67 3.94 -2.70 -7.74
CA ALA A 67 5.18 -2.39 -7.02
C ALA A 67 5.19 -2.99 -5.61
N MET A 68 4.06 -2.93 -4.89
CA MET A 68 3.93 -3.54 -3.57
C MET A 68 3.98 -5.06 -3.66
N GLN A 69 3.33 -5.69 -4.65
CA GLN A 69 3.35 -7.14 -4.82
C GLN A 69 4.78 -7.66 -5.03
N THR A 70 5.55 -7.04 -5.93
CA THR A 70 6.98 -7.35 -6.11
C THR A 70 7.79 -7.12 -4.82
N ALA A 71 7.49 -6.06 -4.09
CA ALA A 71 8.17 -5.73 -2.83
C ALA A 71 7.92 -6.73 -1.69
N THR A 72 6.85 -7.53 -1.77
CA THR A 72 6.50 -8.54 -0.76
C THR A 72 7.21 -9.88 -0.93
N THR A 73 7.80 -10.14 -2.10
CA THR A 73 8.55 -11.36 -2.40
C THR A 73 10.05 -11.16 -2.25
N LEU A 74 10.76 -12.20 -1.84
CA LEU A 74 12.22 -12.33 -1.99
C LEU A 74 12.45 -13.04 -3.32
N GLU A 75 13.15 -12.40 -4.26
CA GLU A 75 13.78 -13.09 -5.40
C GLU A 75 15.08 -13.75 -4.96
#